data_AF-A0A646KLE5-F1
#
_entry.id   AF-A0A646KLE5-F1
#
_cell.length_a   1.000
_cell.length_b   1.000
_cell.length_c   1.000
_cell.angle_alpha   90.00
_cell.angle_beta   90.00
_cell.angle_gamma   90.00
#
_symmetry.space_group_name_H-M   'P 1'
#
loop_
_entity.id
_entity.type
_entity.pdbx_description
1 polymer ?
#
loop_
_entity_poly.entity_id
_entity_poly.type
_entity_poly.pdbx_seq_one_letter_code
_entity_poly.pdbx_strand_id
1 'polypeptide(L)'
;MTNESAIPAQLDRPERMWERAVVLVLIAVTRTARPGFRLSDRELSCSHSNGGWNLALRPEGKALFYGQDVDCSETTYGGDKPVDLLVNAPEWLPVDRLREMNDSGELGYLYWWEAGRWGRAPYPGYVVDDGLVASCDGYAGIFDDRSLADCFADAGYRDRSAAERFVARVEAGTVNESAVKDLMGSAREPAPVPRESRLPSALEWAARLGVAERLGAGRAR
;
A
#
# COMPACT_ATOMS: atom_id res chain seq x y z
N MET A 1 19.81 8.49 -25.53
CA MET A 1 19.75 8.58 -24.06
C MET A 1 18.34 8.17 -23.67
N THR A 2 18.16 6.95 -23.20
CA THR A 2 16.87 6.45 -22.75
C THR A 2 16.44 7.24 -21.53
N ASN A 3 15.34 7.97 -21.66
CA ASN A 3 14.66 8.62 -20.56
C ASN A 3 14.02 7.48 -19.73
N GLU A 4 14.82 6.75 -18.95
CA GLU A 4 14.29 5.87 -17.92
C GLU A 4 13.55 6.76 -16.93
N SER A 5 12.23 6.97 -17.16
CA SER A 5 11.40 7.70 -16.22
C SER A 5 11.68 7.19 -14.81
N ALA A 6 12.12 8.12 -13.96
CA ALA A 6 12.83 7.93 -12.69
C ALA A 6 12.02 7.23 -11.57
N ILE A 7 10.90 6.62 -11.90
CA ILE A 7 9.89 6.14 -10.95
C ILE A 7 10.32 4.83 -10.23
N PRO A 8 10.98 3.82 -10.85
CA PRO A 8 11.42 2.64 -10.10
C PRO A 8 12.42 2.95 -8.98
N ALA A 9 13.20 4.03 -9.12
CA ALA A 9 14.19 4.44 -8.14
C ALA A 9 13.58 5.13 -6.90
N GLN A 10 12.31 5.51 -6.95
CA GLN A 10 11.59 6.15 -5.83
C GLN A 10 10.87 5.15 -4.93
N LEU A 11 10.64 3.92 -5.42
CA LEU A 11 10.02 2.87 -4.62
C LEU A 11 11.04 2.32 -3.60
N ASP A 12 10.69 2.43 -2.33
CA ASP A 12 11.46 1.82 -1.24
C ASP A 12 11.41 0.29 -1.32
N ARG A 13 12.13 -0.40 -0.44
CA ARG A 13 12.07 -1.86 -0.33
C ARG A 13 10.61 -2.31 -0.11
N PRO A 14 10.16 -3.42 -0.73
CA PRO A 14 8.78 -3.89 -0.60
C PRO A 14 8.37 -4.15 0.85
N GLU A 15 9.28 -4.60 1.70
CA GLU A 15 8.99 -4.84 3.12
C GLU A 15 8.66 -3.53 3.85
N ARG A 16 9.36 -2.43 3.53
CA ARG A 16 9.09 -1.10 4.07
C ARG A 16 7.80 -0.52 3.53
N MET A 17 7.55 -0.64 2.23
CA MET A 17 6.26 -0.27 1.64
C MET A 17 5.10 -1.04 2.30
N TRP A 18 5.28 -2.34 2.59
CA TRP A 18 4.28 -3.15 3.26
C TRP A 18 3.97 -2.65 4.67
N GLU A 19 4.99 -2.39 5.48
CA GLU A 19 4.81 -1.83 6.83
C GLU A 19 4.05 -0.50 6.79
N ARG A 20 4.41 0.40 5.87
CA ARG A 20 3.69 1.67 5.68
C ARG A 20 2.25 1.45 5.24
N ALA A 21 2.01 0.52 4.32
CA ALA A 21 0.68 0.16 3.87
C ALA A 21 -0.18 -0.41 5.02
N VAL A 22 0.41 -1.20 5.93
CA VAL A 22 -0.27 -1.67 7.15
C VAL A 22 -0.64 -0.49 8.06
N VAL A 23 0.27 0.48 8.25
CA VAL A 23 -0.04 1.70 9.01
C VAL A 23 -1.21 2.46 8.38
N LEU A 24 -1.22 2.63 7.05
CA LEU A 24 -2.32 3.30 6.33
C LEU A 24 -3.66 2.60 6.52
N VAL A 25 -3.69 1.25 6.47
CA VAL A 25 -4.90 0.48 6.78
C VAL A 25 -5.37 0.76 8.20
N LEU A 26 -4.47 0.74 9.18
CA LEU A 26 -4.83 0.94 10.59
C LEU A 26 -5.25 2.39 10.87
N ILE A 27 -4.66 3.39 10.22
CA ILE A 27 -5.14 4.78 10.20
C ILE A 27 -6.56 4.83 9.65
N ALA A 28 -6.82 4.20 8.51
CA ALA A 28 -8.15 4.19 7.90
C ALA A 28 -9.17 3.52 8.82
N VAL A 29 -8.89 2.31 9.33
CA VAL A 29 -9.82 1.56 10.20
C VAL A 29 -10.05 2.24 11.56
N THR A 30 -9.04 2.96 12.06
CA THR A 30 -9.21 3.75 13.29
C THR A 30 -10.06 4.99 13.07
N ARG A 31 -10.34 5.41 11.83
CA ARG A 31 -11.26 6.53 11.51
C ARG A 31 -12.59 6.08 10.89
N THR A 32 -12.63 4.95 10.19
CA THR A 32 -13.82 4.34 9.56
C THR A 32 -13.96 2.85 9.89
N ALA A 33 -15.17 2.32 9.96
CA ALA A 33 -15.37 0.88 10.16
C ALA A 33 -15.13 0.03 8.90
N ARG A 34 -15.18 0.65 7.71
CA ARG A 34 -15.01 -0.02 6.41
C ARG A 34 -13.97 0.74 5.58
N PRO A 35 -12.69 0.35 5.66
CA PRO A 35 -11.63 1.03 4.92
C PRO A 35 -11.73 0.67 3.42
N GLY A 36 -11.22 1.52 2.53
CA GLY A 36 -11.12 1.24 1.08
C GLY A 36 -10.07 0.17 0.71
N PHE A 37 -9.76 -0.72 1.66
CA PHE A 37 -8.68 -1.69 1.57
C PHE A 37 -9.20 -3.12 1.58
N ARG A 38 -8.52 -4.02 0.86
CA ARG A 38 -8.79 -5.47 0.87
C ARG A 38 -7.48 -6.23 1.03
N LEU A 39 -7.54 -7.37 1.72
CA LEU A 39 -6.39 -8.26 1.91
C LEU A 39 -6.76 -9.66 1.45
N SER A 40 -5.99 -10.22 0.52
CA SER A 40 -6.11 -11.58 -0.01
C SER A 40 -4.74 -12.21 -0.18
N ASP A 41 -4.46 -13.37 0.43
CA ASP A 41 -3.21 -14.14 0.22
C ASP A 41 -1.91 -13.33 0.19
N ARG A 42 -1.77 -12.37 1.14
CA ARG A 42 -0.64 -11.41 1.27
C ARG A 42 -0.51 -10.37 0.16
N GLU A 43 -1.61 -10.10 -0.52
CA GLU A 43 -1.80 -8.96 -1.41
C GLU A 43 -2.76 -7.99 -0.71
N LEU A 44 -2.25 -6.79 -0.44
CA LEU A 44 -3.03 -5.69 0.08
C LEU A 44 -3.37 -4.77 -1.08
N SER A 45 -4.65 -4.47 -1.24
CA SER A 45 -5.14 -3.53 -2.24
C SER A 45 -5.83 -2.35 -1.59
N CYS A 46 -5.70 -1.19 -2.24
CA CYS A 46 -6.45 0.02 -1.96
C CYS A 46 -7.21 0.39 -3.23
N SER A 47 -8.48 0.74 -3.10
CA SER A 47 -9.30 1.20 -4.22
C SER A 47 -10.06 2.47 -3.84
N HIS A 48 -10.09 3.41 -4.77
CA HIS A 48 -10.88 4.64 -4.70
C HIS A 48 -11.59 4.89 -6.03
N SER A 49 -12.35 5.97 -6.13
CA SER A 49 -13.24 6.22 -7.28
C SER A 49 -12.54 6.36 -8.62
N ASN A 50 -11.23 6.67 -8.62
CA ASN A 50 -10.46 6.94 -9.82
C ASN A 50 -9.35 5.92 -10.10
N GLY A 51 -9.27 4.84 -9.32
CA GLY A 51 -8.18 3.89 -9.44
C GLY A 51 -7.82 3.20 -8.13
N GLY A 52 -6.57 2.77 -8.05
CA GLY A 52 -6.01 2.18 -6.86
C GLY A 52 -4.73 1.41 -7.12
N TRP A 53 -4.22 0.78 -6.06
CA TRP A 53 -2.97 0.05 -6.06
C TRP A 53 -3.09 -1.29 -5.33
N ASN A 54 -2.18 -2.19 -5.67
CA ASN A 54 -2.02 -3.52 -5.08
C ASN A 54 -0.54 -3.71 -4.76
N LEU A 55 -0.25 -4.13 -3.53
CA LEU A 55 1.08 -4.52 -3.07
C LEU A 55 1.03 -5.98 -2.60
N ALA A 56 1.86 -6.84 -3.18
CA ALA A 56 1.96 -8.23 -2.78
C ALA A 56 3.39 -8.61 -2.42
N LEU A 57 3.59 -9.14 -1.21
CA LEU A 57 4.84 -9.82 -0.86
C LEU A 57 4.76 -11.29 -1.28
N ARG A 58 5.78 -11.75 -2.00
CA ARG A 58 5.89 -13.13 -2.50
C ARG A 58 7.05 -13.86 -1.81
N PRO A 59 7.09 -15.20 -1.86
CA PRO A 59 8.22 -15.98 -1.35
C PRO A 59 9.56 -15.54 -1.96
N GLU A 60 10.66 -15.94 -1.32
CA GLU A 60 12.03 -15.70 -1.82
C GLU A 60 12.40 -14.22 -1.94
N GLY A 61 11.72 -13.34 -1.20
CA GLY A 61 12.00 -11.90 -1.21
C GLY A 61 11.60 -11.22 -2.52
N LYS A 62 10.59 -11.76 -3.22
CA LYS A 62 9.96 -11.16 -4.40
C LYS A 62 8.77 -10.30 -3.99
N ALA A 63 8.42 -9.31 -4.81
CA ALA A 63 7.19 -8.53 -4.59
C ALA A 63 6.61 -7.98 -5.89
N LEU A 64 5.34 -7.63 -5.84
CA LEU A 64 4.61 -6.95 -6.91
C LEU A 64 4.01 -5.66 -6.37
N PHE A 65 4.09 -4.61 -7.18
CA PHE A 65 3.36 -3.37 -6.93
C PHE A 65 2.75 -2.86 -8.23
N TYR A 66 1.44 -2.79 -8.30
CA TYR A 66 0.73 -2.53 -9.54
C TYR A 66 -0.62 -1.90 -9.29
N GLY A 67 -1.13 -1.18 -10.27
CA GLY A 67 -2.34 -0.41 -10.12
C GLY A 67 -2.60 0.45 -11.34
N GLN A 68 -3.51 1.37 -11.17
CA GLN A 68 -3.98 2.25 -12.24
C GLN A 68 -4.65 3.47 -11.63
N ASP A 69 -4.51 4.60 -12.31
CA ASP A 69 -5.39 5.75 -12.22
C ASP A 69 -6.03 6.03 -13.58
N VAL A 70 -7.34 6.22 -13.62
CA VAL A 70 -8.13 6.37 -14.85
C VAL A 70 -7.74 7.60 -15.67
N ASP A 71 -7.34 8.68 -15.02
CA ASP A 71 -7.08 9.95 -15.68
C ASP A 71 -5.58 10.20 -15.94
N CYS A 72 -4.70 9.49 -15.22
CA CYS A 72 -3.25 9.70 -15.29
C CYS A 72 -2.46 8.53 -15.90
N SER A 73 -3.04 7.34 -16.08
CA SER A 73 -2.29 6.19 -16.62
C SER A 73 -2.19 6.22 -18.14
N GLU A 74 -1.27 7.00 -18.68
CA GLU A 74 -1.05 7.12 -20.14
C GLU A 74 -0.64 5.80 -20.80
N THR A 75 -0.18 4.81 -20.03
CA THR A 75 0.09 3.44 -20.51
C THR A 75 -1.17 2.74 -21.05
N THR A 76 -2.35 3.15 -20.59
CA THR A 76 -3.64 2.51 -20.93
C THR A 76 -4.35 3.13 -22.13
N TYR A 77 -4.08 4.41 -22.45
CA TYR A 77 -4.75 5.15 -23.53
C TYR A 77 -3.83 6.11 -24.33
N GLY A 78 -2.55 6.18 -23.99
CA GLY A 78 -1.57 7.03 -24.66
C GLY A 78 -1.17 6.46 -26.02
N GLY A 79 -1.57 7.15 -27.09
CA GLY A 79 -1.32 6.74 -28.48
C GLY A 79 -2.29 5.66 -28.97
N ASP A 80 -2.24 5.34 -30.27
CA ASP A 80 -3.14 4.36 -30.92
C ASP A 80 -2.96 2.91 -30.40
N LYS A 81 -2.09 2.67 -29.40
CA LYS A 81 -1.76 1.35 -28.85
C LYS A 81 -1.42 1.43 -27.35
N PRO A 82 -2.14 0.69 -26.48
CA PRO A 82 -1.74 0.46 -25.09
C PRO A 82 -0.34 -0.14 -24.97
N VAL A 83 0.34 0.15 -23.87
CA VAL A 83 1.67 -0.41 -23.57
C VAL A 83 1.52 -1.85 -23.09
N ASP A 84 2.36 -2.76 -23.56
CA ASP A 84 2.48 -4.11 -22.98
C ASP A 84 3.36 -4.04 -21.73
N LEU A 85 2.74 -3.97 -20.55
CA LEU A 85 3.43 -3.87 -19.26
C LEU A 85 4.08 -5.20 -18.81
N LEU A 86 3.86 -6.29 -19.54
CA LEU A 86 4.43 -7.61 -19.27
C LEU A 86 5.66 -7.91 -20.14
N VAL A 87 6.11 -6.97 -20.95
CA VAL A 87 7.39 -7.09 -21.68
C VAL A 87 8.53 -7.29 -20.68
N ASN A 88 9.28 -8.38 -20.86
CA ASN A 88 10.38 -8.82 -19.98
C ASN A 88 9.94 -9.12 -18.54
N ALA A 89 8.65 -9.36 -18.30
CA ALA A 89 8.17 -9.80 -17.00
C ALA A 89 8.82 -11.15 -16.60
N PRO A 90 9.22 -11.31 -15.34
CA PRO A 90 9.72 -12.59 -14.84
C PRO A 90 8.67 -13.71 -14.93
N GLU A 91 9.12 -14.94 -15.17
CA GLU A 91 8.25 -16.12 -15.28
C GLU A 91 7.46 -16.45 -14.00
N TRP A 92 7.90 -15.95 -12.84
CA TRP A 92 7.20 -16.17 -11.57
C TRP A 92 5.98 -15.26 -11.39
N LEU A 93 5.79 -14.24 -12.24
CA LEU A 93 4.61 -13.38 -12.16
C LEU A 93 3.33 -14.17 -12.45
N PRO A 94 2.18 -13.78 -11.88
CA PRO A 94 0.88 -14.32 -12.26
C PRO A 94 0.45 -13.77 -13.63
N VAL A 95 1.13 -14.21 -14.70
CA VAL A 95 1.07 -13.60 -16.04
C VAL A 95 -0.35 -13.57 -16.59
N ASP A 96 -1.14 -14.65 -16.44
CA ASP A 96 -2.49 -14.71 -17.02
C ASP A 96 -3.40 -13.62 -16.44
N ARG A 97 -3.45 -13.49 -15.11
CA ARG A 97 -4.21 -12.42 -14.43
C ARG A 97 -3.73 -11.03 -14.84
N LEU A 98 -2.42 -10.82 -14.88
CA LEU A 98 -1.87 -9.51 -15.23
C LEU A 98 -2.10 -9.17 -16.71
N ARG A 99 -2.14 -10.17 -17.59
CA ARG A 99 -2.44 -10.00 -19.02
C ARG A 99 -3.88 -9.54 -19.20
N GLU A 100 -4.81 -10.21 -18.52
CA GLU A 100 -6.22 -9.81 -18.51
C GLU A 100 -6.39 -8.34 -18.06
N MET A 101 -5.71 -7.93 -16.99
CA MET A 101 -5.74 -6.54 -16.52
C MET A 101 -5.10 -5.55 -17.49
N ASN A 102 -4.01 -5.94 -18.18
CA ASN A 102 -3.36 -5.11 -19.19
C ASN A 102 -4.27 -4.91 -20.40
N ASP A 103 -4.94 -5.97 -20.85
CA ASP A 103 -5.83 -5.96 -22.00
C ASP A 103 -7.14 -5.21 -21.72
N SER A 104 -7.60 -5.19 -20.45
CA SER A 104 -8.79 -4.44 -20.01
C SER A 104 -8.51 -2.96 -19.71
N GLY A 105 -7.24 -2.53 -19.69
CA GLY A 105 -6.85 -1.18 -19.28
C GLY A 105 -6.91 -0.93 -17.77
N GLU A 106 -7.04 -1.98 -16.95
CA GLU A 106 -7.03 -1.91 -15.48
C GLU A 106 -5.61 -1.95 -14.89
N LEU A 107 -4.58 -2.03 -15.75
CA LEU A 107 -3.18 -2.01 -15.38
C LEU A 107 -2.50 -0.76 -15.98
N GLY A 108 -2.33 0.27 -15.17
CA GLY A 108 -1.59 1.48 -15.53
C GLY A 108 -0.09 1.34 -15.32
N TYR A 109 0.32 0.61 -14.29
CA TYR A 109 1.72 0.32 -14.02
C TYR A 109 1.89 -1.07 -13.42
N LEU A 110 3.06 -1.66 -13.65
CA LEU A 110 3.47 -2.93 -13.07
C LEU A 110 4.96 -2.87 -12.69
N TYR A 111 5.22 -2.94 -11.39
CA TYR A 111 6.54 -3.04 -10.82
C TYR A 111 6.74 -4.41 -10.17
N TRP A 112 7.89 -5.02 -10.38
CA TRP A 112 8.28 -6.27 -9.72
C TRP A 112 9.62 -6.10 -9.01
N TRP A 113 9.70 -6.62 -7.80
CA TRP A 113 10.93 -6.65 -7.02
C TRP A 113 11.56 -8.03 -7.09
N GLU A 114 12.81 -8.09 -7.52
CA GLU A 114 13.62 -9.30 -7.52
C GLU A 114 15.10 -8.92 -7.44
N ALA A 115 15.89 -9.75 -6.75
CA ALA A 115 17.33 -9.54 -6.61
C ALA A 115 17.73 -8.13 -6.11
N GLY A 116 16.93 -7.57 -5.19
CA GLY A 116 17.26 -6.32 -4.50
C GLY A 116 16.95 -5.04 -5.27
N ARG A 117 16.16 -5.10 -6.36
CA ARG A 117 15.76 -3.93 -7.14
C ARG A 117 14.34 -4.06 -7.67
N TRP A 118 13.68 -2.92 -7.87
CA TRP A 118 12.46 -2.83 -8.66
C TRP A 118 12.79 -2.87 -10.15
N GLY A 119 12.02 -3.63 -10.92
CA GLY A 119 11.99 -3.65 -12.36
C GLY A 119 10.58 -3.30 -12.88
N ARG A 120 10.52 -2.88 -14.14
CA ARG A 120 9.28 -2.64 -14.89
C ARG A 120 9.53 -2.83 -16.39
N ALA A 121 8.46 -2.93 -17.16
CA ALA A 121 8.55 -2.88 -18.61
C ALA A 121 9.10 -1.51 -19.09
N PRO A 122 9.86 -1.48 -20.21
CA PRO A 122 10.29 -0.23 -20.81
C PRO A 122 9.08 0.53 -21.35
N TYR A 123 8.97 1.81 -21.01
CA TYR A 123 7.90 2.65 -21.53
C TYR A 123 8.31 3.33 -22.83
N PRO A 124 7.40 3.43 -23.81
CA PRO A 124 7.58 4.32 -24.95
C PRO A 124 7.78 5.77 -24.51
N GLY A 125 8.50 6.56 -25.32
CA GLY A 125 8.83 7.95 -24.96
C GLY A 125 7.65 8.92 -24.88
N TYR A 126 6.45 8.50 -25.31
CA TYR A 126 5.23 9.29 -25.14
C TYR A 126 4.58 9.12 -23.76
N VAL A 127 4.97 8.10 -23.00
CA VAL A 127 4.47 7.87 -21.64
C VAL A 127 5.29 8.73 -20.68
N VAL A 128 4.67 9.78 -20.18
CA VAL A 128 5.23 10.70 -19.19
C VAL A 128 4.76 10.32 -17.78
N ASP A 129 3.50 9.89 -17.65
CA ASP A 129 2.88 9.47 -16.39
C ASP A 129 2.19 8.10 -16.55
N ASP A 130 2.47 7.18 -15.64
CA ASP A 130 1.84 5.85 -15.60
C ASP A 130 0.73 5.75 -14.56
N GLY A 131 0.38 6.88 -13.93
CA GLY A 131 -0.67 6.98 -12.94
C GLY A 131 -0.26 6.52 -11.55
N LEU A 132 1.01 6.19 -11.31
CA LEU A 132 1.45 5.70 -10.00
C LEU A 132 1.10 6.67 -8.86
N VAL A 133 1.50 7.93 -9.00
CA VAL A 133 1.32 8.93 -7.94
C VAL A 133 -0.17 9.19 -7.70
N ALA A 134 -0.96 9.35 -8.77
CA ALA A 134 -2.40 9.60 -8.68
C ALA A 134 -3.16 8.40 -8.08
N SER A 135 -2.79 7.17 -8.43
CA SER A 135 -3.40 5.95 -7.87
C SER A 135 -3.16 5.79 -6.37
N CYS A 136 -2.18 6.51 -5.83
CA CYS A 136 -1.83 6.52 -4.41
C CYS A 136 -2.26 7.83 -3.73
N ASP A 137 -3.04 8.70 -4.40
CA ASP A 137 -3.48 9.96 -3.82
C ASP A 137 -4.30 9.73 -2.53
N GLY A 138 -4.06 10.58 -1.52
CA GLY A 138 -4.54 10.37 -0.14
C GLY A 138 -3.87 9.21 0.63
N TYR A 139 -3.00 8.43 -0.02
CA TYR A 139 -2.27 7.30 0.55
C TYR A 139 -0.77 7.31 0.18
N ALA A 140 -0.24 8.49 -0.16
CA ALA A 140 1.16 8.68 -0.55
C ALA A 140 2.16 8.23 0.53
N GLY A 141 1.71 8.08 1.78
CA GLY A 141 2.50 7.51 2.87
C GLY A 141 3.01 6.09 2.64
N ILE A 142 2.59 5.40 1.58
CA ILE A 142 3.19 4.11 1.17
C ILE A 142 4.64 4.28 0.68
N PHE A 143 5.00 5.45 0.12
CA PHE A 143 6.29 5.67 -0.51
C PHE A 143 7.38 6.02 0.49
N ASP A 144 7.09 6.87 1.47
CA ASP A 144 8.08 7.35 2.43
C ASP A 144 7.48 7.82 3.77
N ASP A 145 8.35 7.97 4.77
CA ASP A 145 7.96 8.30 6.14
C ASP A 145 7.44 9.74 6.30
N ARG A 146 7.87 10.66 5.42
CA ARG A 146 7.38 12.04 5.45
C ARG A 146 5.94 12.09 4.98
N SER A 147 5.63 11.48 3.83
CA SER A 147 4.25 11.37 3.35
C SER A 147 3.37 10.55 4.31
N LEU A 148 3.93 9.57 5.02
CA LEU A 148 3.18 8.84 6.05
C LEU A 148 2.79 9.75 7.22
N ALA A 149 3.68 10.65 7.66
CA ALA A 149 3.36 11.64 8.68
C ALA A 149 2.25 12.61 8.21
N ASP A 150 2.26 13.00 6.94
CA ASP A 150 1.20 13.81 6.34
C ASP A 150 -0.14 13.06 6.35
N CYS A 151 -0.17 11.76 6.03
CA CYS A 151 -1.37 10.93 6.13
C CYS A 151 -1.95 10.86 7.57
N PHE A 152 -1.10 10.84 8.61
CA PHE A 152 -1.58 10.94 10.00
C PHE A 152 -2.24 12.29 10.26
N ALA A 153 -1.62 13.39 9.79
CA ALA A 153 -2.15 14.74 9.96
C ALA A 153 -3.50 14.90 9.25
N ASP A 154 -3.61 14.43 8.02
CA ASP A 154 -4.84 14.46 7.21
C ASP A 154 -5.96 13.62 7.82
N ALA A 155 -5.61 12.49 8.44
CA ALA A 155 -6.57 11.67 9.20
C ALA A 155 -7.00 12.30 10.54
N GLY A 156 -6.40 13.43 10.94
CA GLY A 156 -6.76 14.21 12.12
C GLY A 156 -5.94 13.88 13.38
N TYR A 157 -4.83 13.15 13.25
CA TYR A 157 -3.88 12.89 14.34
C TYR A 157 -2.88 14.04 14.44
N ARG A 158 -2.67 14.62 15.63
CA ARG A 158 -1.73 15.74 15.84
C ARG A 158 -0.58 15.44 16.79
N ASP A 159 -0.70 14.40 17.60
CA ASP A 159 0.42 13.92 18.41
C ASP A 159 1.37 13.11 17.52
N ARG A 160 2.38 13.80 16.99
CA ARG A 160 3.46 13.19 16.20
C ARG A 160 4.14 12.05 16.96
N SER A 161 4.33 12.19 18.27
CA SER A 161 4.96 11.16 19.07
C SER A 161 4.07 9.93 19.24
N ALA A 162 2.74 10.09 19.28
CA ALA A 162 1.82 8.95 19.23
C ALA A 162 1.86 8.24 17.88
N ALA A 163 1.91 8.98 16.78
CA ALA A 163 2.06 8.42 15.44
C ALA A 163 3.37 7.62 15.30
N GLU A 164 4.51 8.21 15.69
CA GLU A 164 5.82 7.55 15.67
C GLU A 164 5.85 6.29 16.55
N ARG A 165 5.29 6.35 17.76
CA ARG A 165 5.15 5.15 18.62
C ARG A 165 4.29 4.09 17.95
N PHE A 166 3.21 4.46 17.29
CA PHE A 166 2.32 3.51 16.62
C PHE A 166 3.00 2.84 15.42
N VAL A 167 3.74 3.60 14.60
CA VAL A 167 4.57 3.06 13.52
C VAL A 167 5.55 2.03 14.07
N ALA A 168 6.29 2.38 15.14
CA ALA A 168 7.21 1.44 15.79
C ALA A 168 6.52 0.17 16.33
N ARG A 169 5.27 0.26 16.78
CA ARG A 169 4.47 -0.91 17.20
C ARG A 169 4.10 -1.82 16.03
N VAL A 170 3.78 -1.24 14.87
CA VAL A 170 3.51 -1.98 13.62
C VAL A 170 4.77 -2.71 13.17
N GLU A 171 5.90 -2.02 13.07
CA GLU A 171 7.20 -2.60 12.67
C GLU A 171 7.62 -3.74 13.61
N ALA A 172 7.40 -3.58 14.92
CA ALA A 172 7.75 -4.60 15.91
C ALA A 172 6.74 -5.77 15.98
N GLY A 173 5.60 -5.69 15.28
CA GLY A 173 4.51 -6.68 15.40
C GLY A 173 3.93 -6.76 16.82
N THR A 174 3.78 -5.61 17.48
CA THR A 174 3.30 -5.49 18.86
C THR A 174 2.04 -4.62 18.98
N VAL A 175 1.24 -4.55 17.92
CA VAL A 175 -0.04 -3.83 17.96
C VAL A 175 -1.00 -4.60 18.85
N ASN A 176 -1.42 -3.98 19.95
CA ASN A 176 -2.41 -4.52 20.87
C ASN A 176 -3.54 -3.50 21.12
N GLU A 177 -4.51 -3.89 21.95
CA GLU A 177 -5.65 -3.03 22.26
C GLU A 177 -5.23 -1.68 22.82
N SER A 178 -4.23 -1.63 23.72
CA SER A 178 -3.71 -0.37 24.25
C SER A 178 -3.15 0.51 23.14
N ALA A 179 -2.31 -0.04 22.25
CA ALA A 179 -1.71 0.72 21.16
C ALA A 179 -2.77 1.35 20.24
N VAL A 180 -3.82 0.59 19.87
CA VAL A 180 -4.92 1.10 19.05
C VAL A 180 -5.73 2.15 19.82
N LYS A 181 -5.98 1.92 21.10
CA LYS A 181 -6.71 2.85 21.96
C LYS A 181 -5.97 4.18 22.15
N ASP A 182 -4.66 4.13 22.31
CA ASP A 182 -3.78 5.30 22.45
C ASP A 182 -3.75 6.10 21.14
N LEU A 183 -3.60 5.43 19.99
CA LEU A 183 -3.69 6.09 18.69
C LEU A 183 -5.04 6.79 18.52
N MET A 184 -6.17 6.10 18.74
CA MET A 184 -7.50 6.70 18.64
C MET A 184 -7.69 7.90 19.58
N GLY A 185 -7.08 7.87 20.77
CA GLY A 185 -7.13 8.95 21.75
C GLY A 185 -6.28 10.17 21.37
N SER A 186 -5.32 10.01 20.45
CA SER A 186 -4.46 11.10 19.97
C SER A 186 -5.07 11.94 18.84
N ALA A 187 -6.25 11.55 18.34
CA ALA A 187 -6.98 12.30 17.33
C ALA A 187 -7.53 13.62 17.91
N ARG A 188 -7.47 14.70 17.12
CA ARG A 188 -8.01 16.02 17.53
C ARG A 188 -9.52 15.98 17.77
N GLU A 189 -10.22 15.23 16.93
CA GLU A 189 -11.67 15.15 16.92
C GLU A 189 -12.12 13.69 16.91
N PRO A 190 -13.27 13.39 17.56
CA PRO A 190 -13.87 12.07 17.45
C PRO A 190 -14.04 11.66 15.99
N ALA A 191 -13.83 10.38 15.71
CA ALA A 191 -14.15 9.85 14.38
C ALA A 191 -15.67 9.94 14.14
N PRO A 192 -16.13 10.02 12.88
CA PRO A 192 -17.56 10.01 12.55
C PRO A 192 -18.30 8.76 13.03
N VAL A 193 -17.56 7.66 13.24
CA VAL A 193 -18.09 6.37 13.70
C VAL A 193 -17.70 6.12 15.16
N PRO A 194 -18.59 5.57 16.01
CA PRO A 194 -18.28 5.22 17.39
C PRO A 194 -17.06 4.30 17.53
N ARG A 195 -16.33 4.47 18.64
CA ARG A 195 -15.10 3.70 18.93
C ARG A 195 -15.37 2.20 19.03
N GLU A 196 -16.47 1.82 19.66
CA GLU A 196 -16.92 0.44 19.83
C GLU A 196 -17.10 -0.32 18.51
N SER A 197 -17.38 0.40 17.41
CA SER A 197 -17.47 -0.19 16.07
C SER A 197 -16.13 -0.29 15.35
N ARG A 198 -15.12 0.51 15.74
CA ARG A 198 -13.81 0.61 15.07
C ARG A 198 -12.72 -0.21 15.73
N LEU A 199 -12.71 -0.28 17.06
CA LEU A 199 -11.65 -0.97 17.82
C LEU A 199 -11.58 -2.47 17.48
N PRO A 200 -12.68 -3.24 17.44
CA PRO A 200 -12.62 -4.64 17.04
C PRO A 200 -12.09 -4.81 15.61
N SER A 201 -12.52 -3.96 14.68
CA SER A 201 -12.06 -3.97 13.28
C SER A 201 -10.56 -3.70 13.17
N ALA A 202 -10.04 -2.70 13.90
CA ALA A 202 -8.61 -2.39 13.90
C ALA A 202 -7.76 -3.56 14.44
N LEU A 203 -8.24 -4.26 15.47
CA LEU A 203 -7.57 -5.44 16.01
C LEU A 203 -7.63 -6.64 15.05
N GLU A 204 -8.76 -6.85 14.38
CA GLU A 204 -8.90 -7.88 13.35
C GLU A 204 -7.91 -7.63 12.20
N TRP A 205 -7.84 -6.39 11.70
CA TRP A 205 -6.89 -6.01 10.66
C TRP A 205 -5.44 -6.17 11.10
N ALA A 206 -5.10 -5.75 12.33
CA ALA A 206 -3.76 -5.96 12.88
C ALA A 206 -3.39 -7.45 12.93
N ALA A 207 -4.34 -8.32 13.30
CA ALA A 207 -4.11 -9.76 13.34
C ALA A 207 -3.93 -10.35 11.93
N ARG A 208 -4.81 -9.98 10.98
CA ARG A 208 -4.76 -10.45 9.59
C ARG A 208 -3.50 -9.99 8.85
N LEU A 209 -3.00 -8.79 9.17
CA LEU A 209 -1.76 -8.24 8.62
C LEU A 209 -0.51 -8.73 9.36
N GLY A 210 -0.66 -9.55 10.40
CA GLY A 210 0.45 -10.18 11.12
C GLY A 210 1.22 -9.24 12.05
N VAL A 211 0.64 -8.09 12.41
CA VAL A 211 1.28 -7.09 13.28
C VAL A 211 0.69 -7.04 14.69
N ALA A 212 -0.35 -7.84 14.95
CA ALA A 212 -0.90 -7.99 16.28
C ALA A 212 0.10 -8.65 17.24
N GLU A 213 0.17 -8.14 18.46
CA GLU A 213 0.92 -8.77 19.53
C GLU A 213 0.40 -10.20 19.73
N ARG A 214 1.28 -11.19 19.53
CA ARG A 214 0.95 -12.57 19.86
C ARG A 214 0.87 -12.68 21.37
N LEU A 215 -0.33 -12.93 21.89
CA LEU A 215 -0.50 -13.37 23.28
C LEU A 215 0.38 -14.60 23.46
N GLY A 216 1.43 -14.46 24.27
CA GLY A 216 2.40 -15.51 24.47
C GLY A 216 1.69 -16.80 24.88
N ALA A 217 1.92 -17.87 24.13
CA ALA A 217 1.91 -19.21 24.72
C ALA A 217 2.78 -19.10 25.99
N GLY A 218 2.15 -19.31 27.15
CA GLY A 218 2.79 -19.09 28.43
C GLY A 218 4.17 -19.72 28.47
N ARG A 219 5.14 -18.99 29.03
CA ARG A 219 6.41 -19.58 29.46
C ARG A 219 6.09 -20.79 30.34
N ALA A 220 6.20 -21.99 29.79
CA ALA A 220 6.41 -23.18 30.59
C ALA A 220 7.79 -23.01 31.24
N ARG A 221 7.78 -22.92 32.57
CA ARG A 221 8.99 -23.00 33.40
C ARG A 221 9.53 -24.42 33.37
#